data_AF-A0A7S0V4H0-F1
#
_entry.id   AF-A0A7S0V4H0-F1
#
_cell.length_a   1.000
_cell.length_b   1.000
_cell.length_c   1.000
_cell.angle_alpha   90.00
_cell.angle_beta   90.00
_cell.angle_gamma   90.00
#
_symmetry.space_group_name_H-M   'P 1'
#
loop_
_entity.id
_entity.type
_entity.pdbx_description
1 polymer ?
#
loop_
_entity_poly.entity_id
_entity_poly.type
_entity_poly.pdbx_seq_one_letter_code
_entity_poly.pdbx_strand_id
1 'polypeptide(L)'
;VAVIGPNGAGKSTMIKLLTGELKPDRGTTWKHPNMRFAYVAQHAFHHLEKHLDKTPNEYIQWRYAGGEDKEGLLTENKMLTAEEKERMQAAQKIQTADGSIEQRVVEEILNRRKSKNGYEYEIKWVSLGTDKNSFLERDQLVEMGFEKMVNRFDEREALRLGTSGKALTAKEVEKALGNMGLEAEFATHNRIKGLSGGQKVKT
;
A
#
# COMPACT_ATOMS: atom_id res chain seq x y z
N VAL A 1 -17.41 14.76 -6.21
CA VAL A 1 -17.63 14.29 -7.61
C VAL A 1 -18.49 13.04 -7.54
N ALA A 2 -19.53 12.93 -8.37
CA ALA A 2 -20.34 11.72 -8.49
C ALA A 2 -20.14 11.09 -9.88
N VAL A 3 -19.95 9.77 -9.92
CA VAL A 3 -19.80 9.02 -11.16
C VAL A 3 -21.12 8.32 -11.45
N ILE A 4 -21.88 8.82 -12.43
CA ILE A 4 -23.21 8.33 -12.80
C ILE A 4 -23.21 7.78 -14.22
N GLY A 5 -24.04 6.78 -14.48
CA GLY A 5 -24.16 6.14 -15.79
C GLY A 5 -24.75 4.73 -15.70
N PRO A 6 -25.11 4.10 -16.83
CA PRO A 6 -25.73 2.78 -16.84
C PRO A 6 -24.79 1.68 -16.34
N ASN A 7 -25.35 0.52 -15.96
CA ASN A 7 -24.56 -0.66 -15.61
C ASN A 7 -23.76 -1.12 -16.85
N GLY A 8 -22.51 -1.53 -16.63
CA GLY A 8 -21.61 -1.90 -17.73
C GLY A 8 -20.87 -0.72 -18.39
N ALA A 9 -21.19 0.54 -18.07
CA ALA A 9 -20.50 1.71 -18.64
C ALA A 9 -19.03 1.90 -18.19
N GLY A 10 -18.45 0.95 -17.44
CA GLY A 10 -17.07 1.02 -16.97
C GLY A 10 -16.84 1.81 -15.69
N LYS A 11 -17.88 2.22 -14.94
CA LYS A 11 -17.73 2.98 -13.68
C LYS A 11 -16.80 2.29 -12.67
N SER A 12 -17.00 0.99 -12.44
CA SER A 12 -16.16 0.21 -11.52
C SER A 12 -14.74 0.03 -12.07
N THR A 13 -14.58 -0.15 -13.38
CA THR A 13 -13.27 -0.21 -14.04
C THR A 13 -12.50 1.10 -13.87
N MET A 14 -13.15 2.24 -14.06
CA MET A 14 -12.55 3.56 -13.84
C MET A 14 -12.09 3.75 -12.40
N ILE A 15 -12.92 3.35 -11.42
CA ILE A 15 -12.55 3.42 -10.01
C ILE A 15 -11.34 2.52 -9.72
N LYS A 16 -11.32 1.29 -10.25
CA LYS A 16 -10.19 0.37 -10.08
C LYS A 16 -8.90 0.88 -10.71
N LEU A 17 -8.97 1.54 -11.86
CA LEU A 17 -7.82 2.23 -12.48
C LEU A 17 -7.34 3.38 -11.59
N LEU A 18 -8.26 4.17 -11.03
CA LEU A 18 -7.94 5.30 -10.15
C LEU A 18 -7.31 4.85 -8.83
N THR A 19 -7.81 3.77 -8.22
CA THR A 19 -7.28 3.22 -6.96
C THR A 19 -6.00 2.41 -7.16
N GLY A 20 -5.61 2.13 -8.40
CA GLY A 20 -4.45 1.33 -8.75
C GLY A 20 -4.67 -0.18 -8.66
N GLU A 21 -5.92 -0.64 -8.53
CA GLU A 21 -6.27 -2.06 -8.57
C GLU A 21 -6.14 -2.69 -9.94
N LEU A 22 -6.38 -1.91 -11.00
CA LEU A 22 -6.23 -2.33 -12.38
C LEU A 22 -5.14 -1.50 -13.06
N LYS A 23 -4.28 -2.14 -13.87
CA LYS A 23 -3.23 -1.45 -14.62
C LYS A 23 -3.84 -0.91 -15.92
N PRO A 24 -3.57 0.34 -16.31
CA PRO A 24 -4.01 0.83 -17.61
C PRO A 24 -3.26 0.10 -18.73
N ASP A 25 -3.97 -0.27 -19.80
CA ASP A 25 -3.35 -0.84 -21.01
C ASP A 25 -2.46 0.19 -21.73
N ARG A 26 -2.85 1.47 -21.67
CA ARG A 26 -2.15 2.63 -22.26
C ARG A 26 -2.30 3.86 -21.38
N GLY A 27 -1.32 4.76 -21.44
CA GLY A 27 -1.29 5.99 -20.65
C GLY A 27 -0.71 5.77 -19.25
N THR A 28 -0.76 6.80 -18.42
CA THR A 28 -0.19 6.78 -17.06
C THR A 28 -1.23 7.21 -16.02
N THR A 29 -1.13 6.63 -14.84
CA THR A 29 -1.88 7.04 -13.65
C THR A 29 -0.91 7.67 -12.68
N TRP A 30 -1.17 8.91 -12.26
CA TRP A 30 -0.34 9.60 -11.27
C TRP A 30 -1.07 9.71 -9.94
N LYS A 31 -0.37 9.35 -8.86
CA LYS A 31 -0.85 9.44 -7.48
C LYS A 31 0.18 10.22 -6.68
N HIS A 32 -0.26 11.23 -5.95
CA HIS A 32 0.64 11.95 -5.04
C HIS A 32 1.16 10.99 -3.94
N PRO A 33 2.47 10.99 -3.60
CA PRO A 33 3.09 10.05 -2.65
C PRO A 33 2.42 9.95 -1.27
N ASN A 34 1.90 11.07 -0.75
CA ASN A 34 1.21 11.08 0.56
C ASN A 34 -0.31 10.87 0.46
N MET A 35 -0.85 10.63 -0.73
CA MET A 35 -2.28 10.43 -0.91
C MET A 35 -2.65 8.97 -0.59
N ARG A 36 -3.76 8.79 0.13
CA ARG A 36 -4.34 7.47 0.40
C ARG A 36 -5.75 7.40 -0.16
N PHE A 37 -6.07 6.28 -0.78
CA PHE A 37 -7.45 5.92 -1.09
C PHE A 37 -8.01 5.09 0.04
N ALA A 38 -9.19 5.48 0.54
CA ALA A 38 -10.06 4.61 1.31
C ALA A 38 -11.17 4.16 0.35
N TYR A 39 -11.08 2.93 -0.14
CA TYR A 39 -12.01 2.38 -1.11
C TYR A 39 -12.85 1.28 -0.47
N VAL A 40 -14.16 1.38 -0.63
CA VAL A 40 -15.12 0.35 -0.23
C VAL A 40 -15.62 -0.31 -1.51
N ALA A 41 -15.11 -1.51 -1.78
CA ALA A 41 -15.48 -2.27 -2.97
C ALA A 41 -16.88 -2.87 -2.81
N GLN A 42 -17.60 -3.01 -3.92
CA GLN A 42 -18.90 -3.69 -3.96
C GLN A 42 -18.79 -5.17 -3.51
N HIS A 43 -17.62 -5.78 -3.72
CA HIS A 43 -17.30 -7.15 -3.31
C HIS A 43 -16.25 -7.21 -2.19
N ALA A 44 -16.18 -6.21 -1.31
CA ALA A 44 -15.27 -6.23 -0.14
C ALA A 44 -15.38 -7.54 0.68
N PHE A 45 -16.52 -8.24 0.59
CA PHE A 45 -16.75 -9.55 1.18
C PHE A 45 -15.75 -10.64 0.74
N HIS A 46 -15.20 -10.61 -0.48
CA HIS A 46 -14.30 -11.66 -0.94
C HIS A 46 -13.01 -11.76 -0.14
N HIS A 47 -12.50 -10.63 0.35
CA HIS A 47 -11.32 -10.63 1.23
C HIS A 47 -11.73 -11.06 2.64
N LEU A 48 -12.88 -10.59 3.11
CA LEU A 48 -13.44 -10.92 4.40
C LEU A 48 -13.77 -12.42 4.56
N GLU A 49 -14.12 -13.11 3.47
CA GLU A 49 -14.36 -14.56 3.41
C GLU A 49 -13.15 -15.39 3.86
N LYS A 50 -11.93 -14.87 3.71
CA LYS A 50 -10.70 -15.53 4.17
C LYS A 50 -10.45 -15.37 5.67
N HIS A 51 -11.27 -14.56 6.34
CA HIS A 51 -11.09 -14.16 7.74
C HIS A 51 -12.37 -14.34 8.57
N LEU A 52 -13.31 -15.19 8.12
CA LEU A 52 -14.57 -15.45 8.81
C LEU A 52 -14.39 -16.00 10.24
N ASP A 53 -13.22 -16.57 10.53
CA ASP A 53 -12.82 -17.11 11.83
C ASP A 53 -12.46 -16.03 12.86
N LYS A 54 -12.13 -14.81 12.42
CA LYS A 54 -11.71 -13.68 13.26
C LYS A 54 -12.89 -12.82 13.68
N THR A 55 -12.71 -12.05 14.74
CA THR A 55 -13.58 -10.90 15.02
C THR A 55 -13.23 -9.72 14.11
N PRO A 56 -14.14 -8.77 13.86
CA PRO A 56 -13.83 -7.51 13.19
C PRO A 56 -12.59 -6.82 13.74
N ASN A 57 -12.45 -6.81 15.06
CA ASN A 57 -11.32 -6.19 15.74
C ASN A 57 -10.00 -6.89 15.40
N GLU A 58 -9.96 -8.21 15.50
CA GLU A 58 -8.80 -9.01 15.11
C GLU A 58 -8.47 -8.86 13.63
N TYR A 59 -9.48 -8.75 12.76
CA TYR A 59 -9.29 -8.53 11.33
C TYR A 59 -8.59 -7.21 11.04
N ILE A 60 -9.06 -6.09 11.62
CA ILE A 60 -8.45 -4.77 11.43
C ILE A 60 -7.02 -4.75 11.99
N GLN A 61 -6.81 -5.34 13.17
CA GLN A 61 -5.47 -5.49 13.73
C GLN A 61 -4.56 -6.31 12.82
N TRP A 62 -5.04 -7.44 12.29
CA TRP A 62 -4.28 -8.26 11.35
C TRP A 62 -3.95 -7.50 10.06
N ARG A 63 -4.93 -6.80 9.48
CA ARG A 63 -4.83 -6.07 8.21
C ARG A 63 -3.78 -4.98 8.27
N TYR A 64 -3.72 -4.23 9.38
CA TYR A 64 -2.81 -3.10 9.57
C TYR A 64 -1.58 -3.40 10.43
N ALA A 65 -1.39 -4.65 10.86
CA ALA A 65 -0.21 -5.05 11.60
C ALA A 65 1.06 -4.82 10.77
N GLY A 66 2.06 -4.15 11.37
CA GLY A 66 3.30 -3.76 10.71
C GLY A 66 3.25 -2.39 10.01
N GLY A 67 2.14 -1.65 10.12
CA GLY A 67 2.02 -0.30 9.55
C GLY A 67 1.84 -0.27 8.03
N GLU A 68 1.34 -1.36 7.45
CA GLU A 68 0.98 -1.50 6.03
C GLU A 68 -0.45 -2.04 5.92
N ASP A 69 -1.15 -1.76 4.81
CA ASP A 69 -2.44 -2.39 4.50
C ASP A 69 -2.18 -3.72 3.77
N LYS A 70 -2.18 -4.83 4.50
CA LYS A 70 -1.88 -6.15 3.93
C LYS A 70 -2.83 -6.57 2.83
N GLU A 71 -4.10 -6.23 2.94
CA GLU A 71 -5.10 -6.56 1.94
C GLU A 71 -4.83 -5.80 0.64
N GLY A 72 -4.50 -4.51 0.75
CA GLY A 72 -4.10 -3.69 -0.40
C GLY A 72 -2.82 -4.16 -1.10
N LEU A 73 -1.92 -4.87 -0.40
CA LEU A 73 -0.72 -5.47 -1.01
C LEU A 73 -1.04 -6.74 -1.81
N LEU A 74 -2.18 -7.38 -1.56
CA LEU A 74 -2.60 -8.60 -2.27
C LEU A 74 -3.25 -8.30 -3.62
N THR A 75 -3.42 -7.04 -3.99
CA THR A 75 -3.89 -6.68 -5.32
C THR A 75 -2.85 -7.06 -6.37
N GLU A 76 -3.26 -7.71 -7.46
CA GLU A 76 -2.37 -8.24 -8.51
C GLU A 76 -1.36 -7.19 -9.01
N ASN A 77 -1.82 -5.96 -9.19
CA ASN A 77 -0.98 -4.84 -9.61
C ASN A 77 0.20 -4.52 -8.67
N LYS A 78 0.05 -4.77 -7.36
CA LYS A 78 1.08 -4.47 -6.37
C LYS A 78 2.02 -5.65 -6.15
N MET A 79 1.63 -6.86 -6.57
CA MET A 79 2.50 -8.02 -6.51
C MET A 79 3.61 -7.93 -7.57
N LEU A 80 4.83 -8.31 -7.20
CA LEU A 80 5.94 -8.41 -8.14
C LEU A 80 5.81 -9.68 -8.99
N THR A 81 5.86 -9.54 -10.32
CA THR A 81 5.98 -10.66 -11.24
C THR A 81 7.36 -11.31 -11.14
N ALA A 82 7.53 -12.53 -11.67
CA ALA A 82 8.83 -13.19 -11.68
C ALA A 82 9.89 -12.34 -12.41
N GLU A 83 9.54 -11.79 -13.57
CA GLU A 83 10.41 -10.90 -14.35
C GLU A 83 10.79 -9.61 -13.61
N GLU A 84 9.87 -9.03 -12.82
CA GLU A 84 10.18 -7.85 -12.01
C GLU A 84 11.12 -8.20 -10.86
N LYS A 85 10.93 -9.36 -10.21
CA LYS A 85 11.84 -9.84 -9.15
C LYS A 85 13.25 -10.08 -9.68
N GLU A 86 13.38 -10.68 -10.86
CA GLU A 86 14.68 -10.87 -11.52
C GLU A 86 15.34 -9.52 -11.86
N ARG A 87 14.57 -8.57 -12.42
CA ARG A 87 15.08 -7.21 -12.68
C ARG A 87 15.53 -6.49 -11.42
N MET A 88 14.85 -6.68 -10.29
CA MET A 88 15.25 -6.08 -9.01
C MET A 88 16.57 -6.64 -8.46
N GLN A 89 16.97 -7.86 -8.86
CA GLN A 89 18.26 -8.46 -8.49
C GLN A 89 19.40 -8.00 -9.40
N ALA A 90 19.09 -7.34 -10.52
CA ALA A 90 20.11 -6.85 -11.45
C ALA A 90 20.91 -5.69 -10.82
N ALA A 91 22.21 -5.71 -11.05
CA ALA A 91 23.09 -4.65 -10.59
C ALA A 91 22.82 -3.35 -11.38
N GLN A 92 22.66 -2.27 -10.64
CA GLN A 92 22.38 -0.93 -11.12
C GLN A 92 23.67 -0.14 -11.19
N LYS A 93 23.87 0.60 -12.29
CA LYS A 93 25.02 1.49 -12.44
C LYS A 93 24.75 2.78 -11.66
N ILE A 94 25.55 3.04 -10.63
CA ILE A 94 25.42 4.21 -9.78
C ILE A 94 26.72 5.00 -9.87
N GLN A 95 26.58 6.30 -10.12
CA GLN A 95 27.70 7.22 -10.03
C GLN A 95 27.88 7.65 -8.56
N THR A 96 29.06 7.40 -8.01
CA THR A 96 29.41 7.78 -6.64
C THR A 96 29.88 9.24 -6.57
N ALA A 97 30.00 9.79 -5.35
CA ALA A 97 30.37 11.19 -5.13
C ALA A 97 31.77 11.57 -5.66
N ASP A 98 32.66 10.58 -5.80
CA ASP A 98 33.99 10.73 -6.40
C ASP A 98 33.98 10.64 -7.94
N GLY A 99 32.80 10.49 -8.55
CA GLY A 99 32.59 10.41 -9.99
C GLY A 99 32.82 9.02 -10.60
N SER A 100 33.22 8.02 -9.80
CA SER A 100 33.34 6.65 -10.28
C SER A 100 31.97 5.99 -10.52
N ILE A 101 31.93 4.96 -11.37
CA ILE A 101 30.70 4.21 -11.67
C ILE A 101 30.84 2.84 -11.03
N GLU A 102 29.98 2.56 -10.07
CA GLU A 102 29.88 1.26 -9.41
C GLU A 102 28.62 0.51 -9.84
N GLN A 103 28.66 -0.81 -9.74
CA GLN A 103 27.49 -1.66 -9.92
C GLN A 103 27.01 -2.14 -8.56
N ARG A 104 25.76 -1.81 -8.21
CA ARG A 104 25.18 -2.14 -6.90
C ARG A 104 23.78 -2.71 -7.06
N VAL A 105 23.42 -3.65 -6.20
CA VAL A 105 22.07 -4.23 -6.17
C VAL A 105 21.27 -3.56 -5.06
N VAL A 106 20.06 -3.12 -5.39
CA VAL A 106 19.13 -2.51 -4.42
C VAL A 106 18.70 -3.56 -3.41
N GLU A 107 18.86 -3.29 -2.11
CA GLU A 107 18.38 -4.15 -1.04
C GLU A 107 17.04 -3.66 -0.48
N GLU A 108 17.00 -2.42 0.00
CA GLU A 108 15.84 -1.85 0.68
C GLU A 108 15.77 -0.33 0.51
N ILE A 109 14.56 0.23 0.52
CA ILE A 109 14.34 1.67 0.72
C ILE A 109 14.16 1.92 2.21
N LEU A 110 15.08 2.67 2.82
CA LEU A 110 15.07 2.92 4.26
C LEU A 110 14.33 4.20 4.64
N ASN A 111 14.50 5.24 3.84
CA ASN A 111 14.01 6.58 4.18
C ASN A 111 13.59 7.36 2.94
N ARG A 112 12.88 8.48 3.15
CA ARG A 112 12.50 9.42 2.11
C ARG A 112 12.61 10.85 2.64
N ARG A 113 13.18 11.76 1.84
CA ARG A 113 13.28 13.19 2.15
C ARG A 113 12.73 14.04 1.01
N LYS A 114 12.27 15.25 1.33
CA LYS A 114 11.85 16.22 0.30
C LYS A 114 13.08 16.70 -0.48
N SER A 115 12.95 16.77 -1.80
CA SER A 115 13.90 17.43 -2.70
C SER A 115 13.24 18.64 -3.35
N LYS A 116 13.94 19.32 -4.28
CA LYS A 116 13.39 20.48 -5.00
C LYS A 116 12.18 20.11 -5.86
N ASN A 117 12.17 18.89 -6.42
CA ASN A 117 11.19 18.44 -7.42
C ASN A 117 10.34 17.25 -6.96
N GLY A 118 10.39 16.90 -5.67
CA GLY A 118 9.60 15.80 -5.13
C GLY A 118 10.26 15.16 -3.93
N TYR A 119 10.67 13.91 -4.09
CA TYR A 119 11.24 13.10 -3.02
C TYR A 119 12.43 12.30 -3.50
N GLU A 120 13.46 12.30 -2.68
CA GLU A 120 14.59 11.39 -2.76
C GLU A 120 14.43 10.27 -1.73
N TYR A 121 14.84 9.07 -2.12
CA TYR A 121 14.74 7.86 -1.31
C TYR A 121 16.13 7.35 -0.96
N GLU A 122 16.32 7.02 0.31
CA GLU A 122 17.54 6.42 0.80
C GLU A 122 17.56 4.92 0.48
N ILE A 123 18.50 4.55 -0.38
CA ILE A 123 18.67 3.18 -0.87
C ILE A 123 19.78 2.50 -0.11
N LYS A 124 19.43 1.38 0.53
CA LYS A 124 20.37 0.40 1.07
C LYS A 124 20.81 -0.53 -0.06
N TRP A 125 22.12 -0.75 -0.15
CA TRP A 125 22.72 -1.60 -1.16
C TRP A 125 23.14 -2.94 -0.56
N VAL A 126 22.93 -4.03 -1.31
CA VAL A 126 23.26 -5.39 -0.87
C VAL A 126 24.73 -5.48 -0.49
N SER A 127 25.00 -6.09 0.66
CA SER A 127 26.36 -6.36 1.18
C SER A 127 27.22 -5.12 1.45
N LEU A 128 26.62 -3.92 1.49
CA LEU A 128 27.31 -2.69 1.86
C LEU A 128 26.77 -2.13 3.18
N GLY A 129 27.62 -1.42 3.92
CA GLY A 129 27.22 -0.70 5.13
C GLY A 129 26.30 0.48 4.81
N THR A 130 25.56 0.95 5.81
CA THR A 130 24.66 2.11 5.67
C THR A 130 25.40 3.41 5.34
N ASP A 131 26.71 3.47 5.61
CA ASP A 131 27.59 4.58 5.20
C ASP A 131 27.72 4.69 3.67
N LYS A 132 27.37 3.63 2.93
CA LYS A 132 27.37 3.61 1.46
C LYS A 132 26.00 3.83 0.85
N ASN A 133 24.95 4.06 1.64
CA ASN A 133 23.61 4.35 1.13
C ASN A 133 23.63 5.54 0.17
N SER A 134 22.67 5.56 -0.75
CA SER A 134 22.55 6.64 -1.74
C SER A 134 21.13 7.18 -1.76
N PHE A 135 21.00 8.49 -1.98
CA PHE A 135 19.70 9.13 -2.18
C PHE A 135 19.43 9.21 -3.68
N LEU A 136 18.36 8.55 -4.13
CA LEU A 136 17.92 8.57 -5.52
C LEU A 136 16.55 9.22 -5.65
N GLU A 137 16.35 10.02 -6.70
CA GLU A 137 15.05 10.62 -7.00
C GLU A 137 14.03 9.57 -7.42
N ARG A 138 12.73 9.86 -7.21
CA ARG A 138 11.64 8.95 -7.59
C ARG A 138 11.76 8.46 -9.03
N ASP A 139 11.99 9.38 -9.96
CA ASP A 139 11.95 9.09 -11.39
C ASP A 139 13.10 8.15 -11.79
N GLN A 140 14.28 8.32 -11.17
CA GLN A 140 15.41 7.40 -11.37
C GLN A 140 15.04 5.97 -10.94
N LEU A 141 14.42 5.81 -9.77
CA LEU A 141 13.99 4.49 -9.29
C LEU A 141 12.91 3.87 -10.18
N VAL A 142 12.00 4.67 -10.71
CA VAL A 142 10.96 4.20 -11.65
C VAL A 142 11.59 3.73 -12.95
N GLU A 143 12.52 4.50 -13.53
CA GLU A 143 13.28 4.12 -14.74
C GLU A 143 14.10 2.84 -14.53
N MET A 144 14.65 2.66 -13.33
CA MET A 144 15.37 1.45 -12.93
C MET A 144 14.44 0.25 -12.65
N GLY A 145 13.11 0.42 -12.70
CA GLY A 145 12.12 -0.66 -12.52
C GLY A 145 11.67 -0.89 -11.07
N PHE A 146 12.02 0.01 -10.15
CA PHE A 146 11.68 -0.09 -8.72
C PHE A 146 10.39 0.66 -8.34
N GLU A 147 9.52 0.98 -9.30
CA GLU A 147 8.28 1.74 -9.07
C GLU A 147 7.40 1.11 -7.97
N LYS A 148 7.18 -0.21 -8.00
CA LYS A 148 6.36 -0.90 -6.99
C LYS A 148 6.96 -0.79 -5.59
N MET A 149 8.30 -0.81 -5.49
CA MET A 149 9.01 -0.67 -4.22
C MET A 149 8.85 0.74 -3.66
N VAL A 150 8.98 1.76 -4.51
CA VAL A 150 8.75 3.17 -4.15
C VAL A 150 7.30 3.39 -3.73
N ASN A 151 6.34 2.93 -4.53
CA ASN A 151 4.91 3.10 -4.25
C ASN A 151 4.53 2.42 -2.92
N ARG A 152 5.10 1.25 -2.61
CA ARG A 152 4.89 0.57 -1.32
C ARG A 152 5.47 1.38 -0.16
N PHE A 153 6.69 1.90 -0.31
CA PHE A 153 7.32 2.75 0.71
C PHE A 153 6.47 4.00 0.98
N ASP A 154 6.01 4.66 -0.08
CA ASP A 154 5.13 5.83 -0.01
C ASP A 154 3.80 5.52 0.68
N GLU A 155 3.19 4.38 0.40
CA GLU A 155 1.96 3.95 1.08
C GLU A 155 2.17 3.69 2.56
N ARG A 156 3.30 3.10 2.94
CA ARG A 156 3.68 2.89 4.35
C ARG A 156 3.88 4.23 5.06
N GLU A 157 4.59 5.17 4.44
CA GLU A 157 4.78 6.52 5.01
C GLU A 157 3.47 7.30 5.11
N ALA A 158 2.63 7.25 4.07
CA ALA A 158 1.31 7.89 4.08
C ALA A 158 0.39 7.28 5.14
N LEU A 159 0.48 5.95 5.36
CA LEU A 159 -0.24 5.26 6.42
C LEU A 159 0.25 5.75 7.79
N ARG A 160 1.56 5.71 8.03
CA ARG A 160 2.20 6.19 9.27
C ARG A 160 1.83 7.64 9.61
N LEU A 161 1.86 8.53 8.62
CA LEU A 161 1.46 9.94 8.78
C LEU A 161 -0.05 10.05 9.09
N GLY A 162 -0.90 9.31 8.38
CA GLY A 162 -2.35 9.32 8.58
C GLY A 162 -2.82 8.66 9.88
N THR A 163 -2.03 7.75 10.46
CA THR A 163 -2.30 7.08 11.74
C THR A 163 -1.50 7.67 12.90
N SER A 164 -0.74 8.75 12.68
CA SER A 164 0.04 9.39 13.74
C SER A 164 -0.88 9.76 14.92
N GLY A 165 -0.65 9.12 16.07
CA GLY A 165 -1.45 9.27 17.29
C GLY A 165 -2.57 8.24 17.50
N LYS A 166 -2.82 7.33 16.55
CA LYS A 166 -3.78 6.21 16.71
C LYS A 166 -3.03 4.90 16.79
N ALA A 167 -2.85 4.40 18.00
CA ALA A 167 -2.26 3.08 18.21
C ALA A 167 -3.23 1.99 17.74
N LEU A 168 -2.71 0.96 17.06
CA LEU A 168 -3.47 -0.22 16.64
C LEU A 168 -3.76 -1.13 17.84
N THR A 169 -4.56 -0.64 18.78
CA THR A 169 -4.99 -1.35 19.99
C THR A 169 -6.43 -1.80 19.84
N ALA A 170 -6.82 -2.88 20.54
CA ALA A 170 -8.20 -3.37 20.52
C ALA A 170 -9.23 -2.29 20.86
N LYS A 171 -8.91 -1.40 21.82
CA LYS A 171 -9.77 -0.29 22.25
C LYS A 171 -10.00 0.74 21.15
N GLU A 172 -8.93 1.17 20.46
CA GLU A 172 -9.05 2.15 19.37
C GLU A 172 -9.74 1.55 18.15
N VAL A 173 -9.51 0.27 17.87
CA VAL A 173 -10.18 -0.45 16.78
C VAL A 173 -11.68 -0.58 17.05
N GLU A 174 -12.06 -0.99 18.27
CA GLU A 174 -13.47 -1.06 18.67
C GLU A 174 -14.16 0.30 18.56
N LYS A 175 -13.49 1.37 19.03
CA LYS A 175 -14.00 2.75 18.90
C LYS A 175 -14.19 3.15 17.43
N ALA A 176 -13.25 2.78 16.54
CA ALA A 176 -13.36 3.07 15.12
C ALA A 176 -14.54 2.33 14.47
N LEU A 177 -14.73 1.05 14.79
CA LEU A 177 -15.87 0.25 14.32
C LEU A 177 -17.20 0.77 14.87
N GLY A 178 -17.22 1.20 16.13
CA GLY A 178 -18.37 1.88 16.75
C GLY A 178 -18.78 3.15 16.02
N ASN A 179 -17.81 3.97 15.60
CA ASN A 179 -18.07 5.17 14.78
C ASN A 179 -18.64 4.84 13.38
N MET A 180 -18.43 3.61 12.89
CA MET A 180 -19.03 3.07 11.66
C MET A 180 -20.37 2.37 11.91
N GLY A 181 -20.85 2.39 13.15
CA GLY A 181 -22.14 1.82 13.56
C GLY A 181 -22.11 0.31 13.77
N LEU A 182 -20.95 -0.26 14.11
CA LEU A 182 -20.81 -1.64 14.56
C LEU A 182 -20.58 -1.67 16.08
N GLU A 183 -21.56 -2.19 16.83
CA GLU A 183 -21.50 -2.22 18.29
C GLU A 183 -20.37 -3.11 18.81
N ALA A 184 -19.88 -2.82 20.03
CA ALA A 184 -18.74 -3.51 20.64
C ALA A 184 -18.91 -5.04 20.70
N GLU A 185 -20.14 -5.53 20.96
CA GLU A 185 -20.45 -6.96 20.96
C GLU A 185 -20.12 -7.61 19.61
N PHE A 186 -20.53 -6.97 18.51
CA PHE A 186 -20.28 -7.46 17.16
C PHE A 186 -18.84 -7.20 16.70
N ALA A 187 -18.22 -6.12 17.17
CA ALA A 187 -16.86 -5.72 16.78
C ALA A 187 -15.78 -6.60 17.43
N THR A 188 -15.92 -6.93 18.72
CA THR A 188 -14.83 -7.51 19.51
C THR A 188 -15.09 -8.95 19.93
N HIS A 189 -16.36 -9.37 20.07
CA HIS A 189 -16.69 -10.68 20.64
C HIS A 189 -17.25 -11.67 19.60
N ASN A 190 -17.94 -11.16 18.56
CA ASN A 190 -18.50 -12.03 17.53
C ASN A 190 -17.55 -12.21 16.35
N ARG A 191 -17.47 -13.45 15.87
CA ARG A 191 -16.73 -13.76 14.64
C ARG A 191 -17.46 -13.21 13.43
N ILE A 192 -16.69 -12.79 12.43
CA ILE A 192 -17.20 -12.25 11.18
C ILE A 192 -18.17 -13.21 10.49
N LYS A 193 -17.98 -14.53 10.62
CA LYS A 193 -18.92 -15.54 10.12
C LYS A 193 -20.37 -15.30 10.57
N GLY A 194 -20.57 -14.89 11.82
CA GLY A 194 -21.89 -14.68 12.44
C GLY A 194 -22.52 -13.31 12.14
N LEU A 195 -21.81 -12.41 11.47
CA LEU A 195 -22.33 -11.09 11.13
C LEU A 195 -23.31 -11.13 9.96
N SER A 196 -24.37 -10.32 10.05
CA SER A 196 -25.25 -10.04 8.92
C SER A 196 -24.49 -9.37 7.78
N GLY A 197 -25.04 -9.40 6.56
CA GLY A 197 -24.45 -8.71 5.40
C GLY A 197 -24.22 -7.22 5.65
N GLY A 198 -25.17 -6.54 6.29
CA GLY A 198 -25.05 -5.12 6.64
C GLY A 198 -23.97 -4.84 7.69
N GLN A 199 -23.76 -5.73 8.66
CA GLN A 199 -22.65 -5.62 9.62
C GLN A 199 -21.30 -5.88 8.94
N LYS A 200 -21.23 -6.84 8.00
CA LYS A 200 -20.03 -7.13 7.22
C LYS A 200 -19.57 -5.97 6.33
N VAL A 201 -20.47 -5.05 5.96
CA VAL A 201 -20.12 -3.81 5.23
C VAL A 201 -19.48 -2.76 6.15
N LYS A 202 -19.70 -2.86 7.46
CA LYS A 202 -19.19 -1.91 8.46
C LYS A 202 -17.85 -2.32 9.07
N THR A 203 -17.44 -3.58 8.87
CA THR A 203 -16.10 -4.14 9.15
C THR A 203 -15.06 -3.67 8.16
#